data_AF-A0A285U290-F1
#
_entry.id   AF-A0A285U290-F1
#
_cell.length_a   1.000
_cell.length_b   1.000
_cell.length_c   1.000
_cell.angle_alpha   90.00
_cell.angle_beta   90.00
_cell.angle_gamma   90.00
#
_symmetry.space_group_name_H-M   'P 1'
#
loop_
_entity.id
_entity.type
_entity.pdbx_description
1 polymer ?
#
loop_
_entity_poly.entity_id
_entity_poly.type
_entity_poly.pdbx_seq_one_letter_code
_entity_poly.pdbx_strand_id
1 'polypeptide(L)'
;MGTIVSAEVMFHAPFTILVIWGEGENVNVDLSGLIAYDPTFVVFTQNPSAFHDLAVSDGGIEWGNGLKISSECLRVMADEQQAVSAADLLWRLQSRFELTNGQLAHALGYQESQIKNFKSGRAQMSHAVLVTIRAMLREPHILYARMGLSAMKMGRRR
;
A
#
# COMPACT_ATOMS: atom_id res chain seq x y z
N MET A 1 6.73 5.51 -12.23
CA MET A 1 5.98 4.27 -11.95
C MET A 1 6.87 3.10 -12.31
N GLY A 2 7.02 2.12 -11.42
CA GLY A 2 7.93 1.00 -11.66
C GLY A 2 7.38 0.08 -12.75
N THR A 3 8.23 -0.28 -13.71
CA THR A 3 7.91 -1.30 -14.71
C THR A 3 8.01 -2.68 -14.07
N ILE A 4 7.07 -3.58 -14.37
CA ILE A 4 7.16 -4.99 -13.98
C ILE A 4 8.20 -5.66 -14.89
N VAL A 5 9.21 -6.27 -14.29
CA VAL A 5 10.27 -7.01 -15.00
C VAL A 5 9.94 -8.49 -15.07
N SER A 6 9.34 -9.03 -14.01
CA SER A 6 8.90 -10.42 -13.95
C SER A 6 7.68 -10.54 -13.05
N ALA A 7 6.87 -11.56 -13.31
CA ALA A 7 5.78 -11.99 -12.46
C ALA A 7 5.70 -13.51 -12.46
N GLU A 8 5.63 -14.12 -11.28
CA GLU A 8 5.64 -15.57 -11.12
C GLU A 8 4.52 -16.03 -10.18
N VAL A 9 3.86 -17.15 -10.49
CA VAL A 9 2.86 -17.74 -9.59
C VAL A 9 3.54 -18.45 -8.43
N MET A 10 3.09 -18.17 -7.21
CA MET A 10 3.59 -18.81 -6.00
C MET A 10 2.99 -20.20 -5.81
N PHE A 11 3.81 -21.25 -5.88
CA PHE A 11 3.35 -22.63 -5.77
C PHE A 11 2.73 -23.00 -4.41
N HIS A 12 3.05 -22.29 -3.34
CA HIS A 12 2.68 -22.63 -1.95
C HIS A 12 1.58 -21.73 -1.40
N ALA A 13 1.11 -20.77 -2.20
CA ALA A 13 0.11 -19.79 -1.82
C ALA A 13 -0.89 -19.67 -2.98
N PRO A 14 -2.11 -20.21 -2.84
CA PRO A 14 -3.07 -20.21 -3.95
C PRO A 14 -3.36 -18.77 -4.38
N PHE A 15 -3.50 -18.58 -5.70
CA PHE A 15 -3.82 -17.28 -6.31
C PHE A 15 -2.88 -16.13 -5.93
N THR A 16 -1.67 -16.45 -5.49
CA THR A 16 -0.66 -15.46 -5.13
C THR A 16 0.40 -15.38 -6.22
N ILE A 17 0.82 -14.16 -6.56
CA ILE A 17 1.93 -13.91 -7.48
C ILE A 17 3.06 -13.17 -6.79
N LEU A 18 4.30 -13.47 -7.18
CA LEU A 18 5.48 -12.67 -6.89
C LEU A 18 5.69 -11.70 -8.05
N VAL A 19 5.65 -10.40 -7.76
CA VAL A 19 5.91 -9.33 -8.74
C VAL A 19 7.30 -8.74 -8.49
N ILE A 20 8.12 -8.70 -9.54
CA ILE A 20 9.47 -8.10 -9.53
C ILE A 20 9.41 -6.80 -10.32
N TRP A 21 9.72 -5.69 -9.65
CA TRP A 21 9.78 -4.35 -10.24
C TRP A 21 11.18 -4.02 -10.74
N GLY A 22 11.29 -3.06 -11.68
CA GLY A 22 12.56 -2.63 -12.28
C GLY A 22 13.66 -2.18 -11.33
N GLU A 23 13.30 -1.81 -10.09
CA GLU A 23 14.23 -1.40 -9.03
C GLU A 23 14.68 -2.58 -8.15
N GLY A 24 14.33 -3.82 -8.51
CA GLY A 24 14.67 -5.03 -7.75
C GLY A 24 13.77 -5.26 -6.52
N GLU A 25 12.71 -4.47 -6.38
CA GLU A 25 11.68 -4.68 -5.37
C GLU A 25 10.84 -5.90 -5.74
N ASN A 26 10.71 -6.83 -4.80
CA ASN A 26 9.99 -8.09 -4.95
C ASN A 26 8.83 -8.11 -3.95
N VAL A 27 7.59 -8.22 -4.43
CA VAL A 27 6.41 -8.20 -3.56
C VAL A 27 5.44 -9.31 -3.94
N ASN A 28 4.93 -10.01 -2.92
CA ASN A 28 3.84 -10.96 -3.09
C ASN A 28 2.51 -10.23 -3.13
N VAL A 29 1.66 -10.58 -4.09
CA VAL A 29 0.30 -10.06 -4.24
C VAL A 29 -0.67 -11.23 -4.23
N ASP A 30 -1.52 -11.28 -3.21
CA ASP A 30 -2.60 -12.26 -3.09
C ASP A 30 -3.82 -11.78 -3.88
N LEU A 31 -4.20 -12.52 -4.93
CA LEU A 31 -5.35 -12.20 -5.78
C LEU A 31 -6.61 -12.98 -5.41
N SER A 32 -6.59 -13.77 -4.32
CA SER A 32 -7.73 -14.61 -3.92
C SER A 32 -9.01 -13.81 -3.68
N GLY A 33 -8.89 -12.62 -3.07
CA GLY A 33 -10.02 -11.71 -2.89
C GLY A 33 -10.59 -11.20 -4.21
N LEU A 34 -9.73 -10.80 -5.15
CA LEU A 34 -10.17 -10.38 -6.49
C LEU A 34 -10.91 -11.53 -7.19
N ILE A 35 -10.34 -12.73 -7.17
CA ILE A 35 -10.90 -13.93 -7.81
C ILE A 35 -12.24 -14.35 -7.16
N ALA A 36 -12.37 -14.17 -5.84
CA ALA A 36 -13.58 -14.54 -5.13
C ALA A 36 -14.75 -13.57 -5.38
N TYR A 37 -14.47 -12.29 -5.62
CA TYR A 37 -15.50 -11.24 -5.63
C TYR A 37 -15.71 -10.57 -7.00
N ASP A 38 -14.77 -10.68 -7.94
CA ASP A 38 -14.94 -10.17 -9.31
C ASP A 38 -15.35 -11.32 -10.27
N PRO A 39 -16.57 -11.27 -10.85
CA PRO A 39 -17.05 -12.28 -11.80
C PRO A 39 -16.12 -12.50 -13.00
N THR A 40 -15.34 -11.47 -13.37
CA THR A 40 -14.38 -11.54 -14.48
C THR A 40 -13.26 -12.55 -14.19
N PHE A 41 -12.89 -12.69 -12.92
CA PHE A 41 -11.77 -13.52 -12.46
C PHE A 41 -12.21 -14.88 -11.90
N VAL A 42 -13.52 -15.14 -11.78
CA VAL A 42 -14.06 -16.39 -11.22
C VAL A 42 -13.62 -17.65 -11.98
N VAL A 43 -13.23 -17.50 -13.26
CA VAL A 43 -12.70 -18.59 -14.09
C VAL A 43 -11.53 -19.31 -13.43
N PHE A 44 -10.72 -18.62 -12.62
CA PHE A 44 -9.60 -19.24 -11.90
C PHE A 44 -10.03 -20.13 -10.73
N THR A 45 -11.24 -19.96 -10.20
CA THR A 45 -11.80 -20.89 -9.21
C THR A 45 -12.26 -22.19 -9.86
N GLN A 46 -12.78 -22.11 -11.09
CA GLN A 46 -13.29 -23.26 -11.86
C GLN A 46 -12.16 -24.00 -12.57
N ASN A 47 -11.13 -23.27 -12.99
CA ASN A 47 -9.95 -23.78 -13.67
C ASN A 47 -8.67 -23.18 -13.06
N PRO A 48 -8.21 -23.66 -11.90
CA PRO A 48 -7.03 -23.13 -11.23
C PRO A 48 -5.74 -23.21 -12.06
N SER A 49 -5.62 -24.19 -12.97
CA SER A 49 -4.43 -24.29 -13.82
C SER A 49 -4.30 -23.13 -14.80
N ALA A 50 -5.40 -22.49 -15.21
CA ALA A 50 -5.37 -21.28 -16.04
C ALA A 50 -4.68 -20.10 -15.34
N PHE A 51 -4.63 -20.09 -14.00
CA PHE A 51 -3.92 -19.05 -13.26
C PHE A 51 -2.39 -19.11 -13.45
N HIS A 52 -1.86 -20.29 -13.80
CA HIS A 52 -0.43 -20.50 -14.02
C HIS A 52 0.05 -20.02 -15.40
N ASP A 53 -0.87 -19.76 -16.33
CA ASP A 53 -0.56 -19.24 -17.67
C ASP A 53 -0.39 -17.71 -17.64
N LEU A 54 0.46 -17.25 -16.72
CA LEU A 54 0.73 -15.85 -16.41
C LEU A 54 1.93 -15.34 -17.22
N ALA A 55 1.81 -14.16 -17.81
CA ALA A 55 2.89 -13.46 -18.48
C ALA A 55 2.90 -11.96 -18.13
N VAL A 56 4.08 -11.35 -18.17
CA VAL A 56 4.21 -9.89 -18.12
C VAL A 56 3.82 -9.32 -19.49
N SER A 57 2.99 -8.28 -19.49
CA SER A 57 2.56 -7.56 -20.69
C SER A 57 2.86 -6.06 -20.58
N ASP A 58 2.68 -5.32 -21.68
CA ASP A 58 2.87 -3.87 -21.64
C ASP A 58 1.83 -3.25 -20.69
N GLY A 59 2.33 -2.61 -19.63
CA GLY A 59 1.51 -1.98 -18.61
C GLY A 59 1.02 -2.89 -17.47
N GLY A 60 1.40 -4.17 -17.40
CA GLY A 60 0.94 -5.04 -16.32
C GLY A 60 1.25 -6.54 -16.48
N ILE A 61 0.27 -7.36 -16.09
CA ILE A 61 0.28 -8.82 -16.28
C ILE A 61 -0.94 -9.24 -17.07
N GLU A 62 -0.81 -10.36 -17.78
CA GLU A 62 -1.85 -10.97 -18.59
C GLU A 62 -1.82 -12.49 -18.39
N TRP A 63 -3.00 -13.11 -18.42
CA TRP A 63 -3.14 -14.56 -18.49
C TRP A 63 -3.47 -14.99 -19.92
N GLY A 64 -3.15 -16.23 -20.31
CA GLY A 64 -3.44 -16.72 -21.67
C GLY A 64 -4.92 -16.77 -22.06
N ASN A 65 -5.84 -16.62 -21.10
CA ASN A 65 -7.27 -16.43 -21.35
C ASN A 65 -7.65 -14.97 -21.69
N GLY A 66 -6.68 -14.05 -21.78
CA GLY A 66 -6.85 -12.65 -22.13
C GLY A 66 -7.21 -11.73 -20.95
N LEU A 67 -7.33 -12.24 -19.72
CA LEU A 67 -7.50 -11.41 -18.53
C LEU A 67 -6.22 -10.64 -18.22
N LYS A 68 -6.35 -9.41 -17.74
CA LYS A 68 -5.21 -8.52 -17.47
C LYS A 68 -5.40 -7.77 -16.17
N ILE A 69 -4.29 -7.45 -15.49
CA ILE A 69 -4.24 -6.51 -14.37
C ILE A 69 -3.12 -5.52 -14.64
N SER A 70 -3.42 -4.22 -14.51
CA SER A 70 -2.41 -3.17 -14.68
C SER A 70 -1.38 -3.19 -13.55
N SER A 71 -0.17 -2.74 -13.86
CA SER A 71 0.90 -2.56 -12.89
C SER A 71 0.51 -1.60 -11.76
N GLU A 72 -0.26 -0.56 -12.05
CA GLU A 72 -0.79 0.36 -11.04
C GLU A 72 -1.72 -0.34 -10.05
N CYS A 73 -2.63 -1.18 -10.55
CA CYS A 73 -3.54 -1.95 -9.71
C CYS A 73 -2.78 -2.94 -8.82
N LEU A 74 -1.80 -3.66 -9.39
CA LEU A 74 -0.93 -4.56 -8.64
C LEU A 74 -0.15 -3.83 -7.55
N ARG A 75 0.37 -2.63 -7.83
CA ARG A 75 1.08 -1.82 -6.85
C ARG A 75 0.17 -1.43 -5.68
N VAL A 76 -1.05 -1.00 -5.96
CA VAL A 76 -2.03 -0.67 -4.91
C VAL A 76 -2.38 -1.89 -4.07
N MET A 77 -2.64 -3.05 -4.69
CA MET A 77 -2.94 -4.28 -3.96
C MET A 77 -1.76 -4.71 -3.07
N ALA A 78 -0.55 -4.69 -3.61
CA ALA A 78 0.68 -4.99 -2.88
C ALA A 78 0.83 -4.09 -1.63
N ASP A 79 0.66 -2.78 -1.79
CA ASP A 79 0.79 -1.80 -0.71
C ASP A 79 -0.27 -2.00 0.38
N GLU A 80 -1.50 -2.35 0.00
CA GLU A 80 -2.59 -2.60 0.96
C GLU A 80 -2.41 -3.90 1.73
N GLN A 81 -1.90 -4.95 1.06
CA GLN A 81 -1.65 -6.28 1.65
C GLN A 81 -0.39 -6.33 2.51
N GLN A 82 0.56 -5.42 2.29
CA GLN A 82 1.76 -5.38 3.11
C GLN A 82 1.39 -5.07 4.58
N ALA A 83 1.83 -5.95 5.48
CA ALA A 83 1.74 -5.71 6.91
C ALA A 83 2.73 -4.60 7.30
N VAL A 84 2.29 -3.35 7.25
CA VAL A 84 3.11 -2.19 7.63
C VAL A 84 2.77 -1.78 9.06
N SER A 85 3.78 -1.65 9.91
CA SER A 85 3.56 -1.20 11.28
C SER A 85 3.14 0.27 11.31
N ALA A 86 2.39 0.66 12.35
CA ALA A 86 2.05 2.06 12.58
C ALA A 86 3.31 2.93 12.70
N ALA A 87 4.40 2.39 13.26
CA ALA A 87 5.68 3.07 13.39
C ALA A 87 6.29 3.39 12.02
N ASP A 88 6.30 2.42 11.11
CA ASP A 88 6.86 2.59 9.76
C ASP A 88 6.05 3.60 8.95
N LEU A 89 4.71 3.53 8.99
CA LEU A 89 3.87 4.49 8.29
C LEU A 89 4.05 5.92 8.83
N LEU A 90 4.11 6.07 10.16
CA LEU A 90 4.37 7.37 10.78
C LEU A 90 5.76 7.90 10.42
N TRP A 91 6.78 7.04 10.38
CA TRP A 91 8.12 7.43 9.97
C TRP A 91 8.17 7.86 8.51
N ARG A 92 7.57 7.09 7.58
CA ARG A 92 7.49 7.44 6.16
C ARG A 92 6.80 8.78 5.94
N LEU A 93 5.65 9.01 6.61
CA LEU A 93 4.91 10.26 6.52
C LEU A 93 5.73 11.43 7.08
N GLN A 94 6.39 11.22 8.23
CA GLN A 94 7.21 12.25 8.86
C GLN A 94 8.40 12.65 7.98
N SER A 95 9.15 11.66 7.48
CA SER A 95 10.36 11.87 6.70
C SER A 95 10.04 12.51 5.35
N ARG A 96 8.96 12.07 4.69
CA ARG A 96 8.57 12.60 3.38
C ARG A 96 8.15 14.08 3.42
N PHE A 97 7.51 14.50 4.50
CA PHE A 97 6.94 15.85 4.62
C PHE A 97 7.62 16.70 5.70
N GLU A 98 8.76 16.24 6.23
CA GLU A 98 9.57 16.89 7.26
C GLU A 98 8.77 17.35 8.50
N LEU A 99 7.79 16.53 8.91
CA LEU A 99 6.87 16.90 9.98
C LEU A 99 7.49 16.73 11.37
N THR A 100 7.08 17.54 12.34
CA THR A 100 7.33 17.27 13.76
C THR A 100 6.29 16.29 14.34
N ASN A 101 6.56 15.74 15.53
CA ASN A 101 5.56 14.92 16.22
C ASN A 101 4.27 15.72 16.52
N GLY A 102 4.39 17.01 16.85
CA GLY A 102 3.23 17.87 17.08
C GLY A 102 2.40 18.11 15.82
N GLN A 103 3.06 18.21 14.65
CA GLN A 103 2.38 18.33 13.37
C GLN A 103 1.68 17.04 12.96
N LEU A 104 2.31 15.88 13.17
CA LEU A 104 1.66 14.57 12.99
C LEU A 104 0.45 14.41 13.91
N ALA A 105 0.61 14.77 15.18
CA ALA A 105 -0.45 14.73 16.17
C ALA A 105 -1.65 15.57 15.72
N HIS A 106 -1.40 16.79 15.27
CA HIS A 106 -2.44 17.66 14.73
C HIS A 106 -3.13 17.08 13.48
N ALA A 107 -2.37 16.64 12.48
CA ALA A 107 -2.92 16.10 11.23
C ALA A 107 -3.82 14.88 11.45
N LEU A 108 -3.46 14.05 12.44
CA LEU A 108 -4.15 12.80 12.76
C LEU A 108 -5.18 12.94 13.89
N GLY A 109 -5.30 14.11 14.52
CA GLY A 109 -6.23 14.33 15.63
C GLY A 109 -5.84 13.63 16.94
N TYR A 110 -4.53 13.45 17.18
CA TYR A 110 -3.97 12.83 18.37
C TYR A 110 -3.18 13.80 19.23
N GLN A 111 -2.82 13.37 20.43
CA GLN A 111 -1.81 14.02 21.26
C GLN A 111 -0.40 13.58 20.86
N GLU A 112 0.60 14.44 21.06
CA GLU A 112 2.00 14.12 20.73
C GLU A 112 2.51 12.88 21.49
N SER A 113 2.06 12.68 22.73
CA SER A 113 2.36 11.49 23.53
C SER A 113 1.83 10.20 22.89
N GLN A 114 0.65 10.24 22.27
CA GLN A 114 0.08 9.10 21.56
C GLN A 114 0.91 8.77 20.32
N ILE A 115 1.36 9.79 19.57
CA ILE A 115 2.28 9.59 18.44
C ILE A 115 3.57 8.89 18.89
N LYS A 116 4.16 9.30 20.02
CA LYS A 116 5.34 8.63 20.60
C LYS A 116 5.06 7.19 21.00
N ASN A 117 3.89 6.91 21.57
CA ASN A 117 3.48 5.56 21.96
C ASN A 117 3.27 4.65 20.73
N PHE A 118 2.68 5.15 19.65
CA PHE A 118 2.53 4.41 18.40
C PHE A 118 3.89 4.10 17.76
N LYS A 119 4.79 5.09 17.71
CA LYS A 119 6.15 4.90 17.16
C LYS A 119 7.00 3.91 17.94
N SER A 120 6.79 3.83 19.27
CA SER A 120 7.50 2.88 20.14
C SER A 120 6.84 1.51 20.23
N GLY A 121 5.72 1.29 19.53
CA GLY A 121 4.95 0.03 19.59
C GLY A 121 4.22 -0.21 20.92
N ARG A 122 4.21 0.77 21.83
CA ARG A 122 3.52 0.68 23.14
C ARG A 122 2.01 0.77 23.02
N ALA A 123 1.50 1.29 21.91
CA ALA A 123 0.08 1.36 21.63
C ALA A 123 -0.18 0.97 20.17
N GLN A 124 -1.34 0.38 19.93
CA GLN A 124 -1.82 0.06 18.58
C GLN A 124 -2.64 1.23 18.03
N MET A 125 -2.48 1.48 16.73
CA MET A 125 -3.26 2.47 16.00
C MET A 125 -4.44 1.79 15.32
N SER A 126 -5.59 2.45 15.29
CA SER A 126 -6.76 1.90 14.59
C SER A 126 -6.50 1.77 13.09
N HIS A 127 -7.09 0.75 12.46
CA HIS A 127 -6.95 0.53 11.02
C HIS A 127 -7.39 1.74 10.18
N ALA A 128 -8.48 2.42 10.55
CA ALA A 128 -8.96 3.61 9.86
C ALA A 128 -7.92 4.74 9.79
N VAL A 129 -7.09 4.88 10.82
CA VAL A 129 -6.00 5.88 10.82
C VAL A 129 -4.83 5.42 9.96
N LEU A 130 -4.49 4.13 9.96
CA LEU A 130 -3.46 3.60 9.06
C LEU A 130 -3.85 3.83 7.59
N VAL A 131 -5.11 3.58 7.24
CA VAL A 131 -5.68 3.91 5.92
C VAL A 131 -5.57 5.40 5.62
N THR A 132 -5.87 6.26 6.60
CA THR A 132 -5.71 7.71 6.44
C THR A 132 -4.25 8.11 6.16
N ILE A 133 -3.28 7.51 6.85
CA ILE A 133 -1.86 7.78 6.62
C ILE A 133 -1.43 7.31 5.23
N ARG A 134 -1.87 6.13 4.79
CA ARG A 134 -1.65 5.63 3.42
C ARG A 134 -2.22 6.59 2.38
N ALA A 135 -3.45 7.07 2.59
CA ALA A 135 -4.07 8.06 1.72
C ALA A 135 -3.25 9.36 1.67
N MET A 136 -2.77 9.89 2.79
CA MET A 136 -1.90 11.08 2.83
C MET A 136 -0.57 10.88 2.09
N LEU A 137 0.02 9.69 2.18
CA LEU A 137 1.24 9.34 1.44
C LEU A 137 0.99 9.27 -0.06
N ARG A 138 -0.15 8.71 -0.50
CA ARG A 138 -0.52 8.63 -1.92
C ARG A 138 -0.91 9.99 -2.48
N GLU A 139 -1.67 10.76 -1.72
CA GLU A 139 -2.35 11.99 -2.12
C GLU A 139 -2.03 13.12 -1.11
N PRO A 140 -0.91 13.84 -1.30
CA PRO A 140 -0.41 14.83 -0.34
C PRO A 140 -1.40 15.95 0.01
N HIS A 141 -2.33 16.26 -0.90
CA HIS A 141 -3.35 17.28 -0.67
C HIS A 141 -4.30 16.92 0.50
N ILE A 142 -4.48 15.64 0.82
CA ILE A 142 -5.24 15.19 1.99
C ILE A 142 -4.53 15.63 3.29
N LEU A 143 -3.20 15.53 3.34
CA LEU A 143 -2.41 16.03 4.46
C LEU A 143 -2.54 17.56 4.56
N TYR A 144 -2.40 18.27 3.44
CA TYR A 144 -2.44 19.73 3.42
C TYR A 144 -3.81 20.28 3.90
N ALA A 145 -4.90 19.64 3.48
CA ALA A 145 -6.26 19.98 3.92
C ALA A 145 -6.42 19.85 5.44
N ARG A 146 -5.73 18.89 6.07
CA ARG A 146 -5.77 18.64 7.52
C ARG A 146 -4.84 19.54 8.32
N MET A 147 -3.73 19.99 7.73
CA MET A 147 -2.75 20.82 8.43
C MET A 147 -3.21 22.28 8.57
N GLY A 148 -3.83 22.85 7.54
CA GLY A 148 -4.14 24.29 7.53
C GLY A 148 -2.92 25.19 7.78
N LEU A 149 -3.14 26.51 7.80
CA LEU A 149 -2.05 27.49 7.98
C LEU A 149 -1.45 27.50 9.38
N SER A 150 -2.25 27.18 10.41
CA SER A 150 -1.83 27.24 11.81
C SER A 150 -0.89 26.10 12.18
N ALA A 151 -1.09 24.88 11.66
CA ALA A 151 -0.22 23.75 12.00
C ALA A 151 1.15 23.83 11.31
N MET A 152 1.23 24.47 10.14
CA MET A 152 2.53 24.71 9.47
C MET A 152 3.45 25.61 10.29
N LYS A 153 2.91 26.51 11.13
CA LYS A 153 3.71 27.39 12.00
C LYS A 153 4.21 26.72 13.28
N MET A 154 3.62 25.59 13.70
CA MET A 154 4.01 24.90 14.95
C MET A 154 5.44 24.34 14.92
N GLY A 155 6.01 24.09 13.75
CA GLY A 155 7.41 23.65 13.60
C GLY A 155 8.45 24.79 13.55
N ARG A 156 8.02 26.06 13.45
CA ARG A 156 8.92 27.21 13.27
C ARG A 156 9.22 28.01 14.54
N ARG A 157 8.65 27.65 15.69
CA ARG A 157 9.03 28.26 16.97
C ARG A 157 10.32 27.62 17.46
N ARG A 158 11.45 28.22 17.07
CA ARG A 158 12.71 28.18 17.83
C ARG A 158 12.82 29.47 18.63
#